data_AF-A0A5Q0EFK1-F1
#
_entry.id   AF-A0A5Q0EFK1-F1
#
_cell.length_a   1.000
_cell.length_b   1.000
_cell.length_c   1.000
_cell.angle_alpha   90.00
_cell.angle_beta   90.00
_cell.angle_gamma   90.00
#
_symmetry.space_group_name_H-M   'P 1'
#
loop_
_entity.id
_entity.type
_entity.pdbx_description
1 polymer ?
#
loop_
_entity_poly.entity_id
_entity_poly.type
_entity_poly.pdbx_seq_one_letter_code
_entity_poly.pdbx_strand_id
1 'polypeptide(L)'
;MRNRPLVIVLALSFWLLALPLAAAEFRVLASIKPIHSVLAALMQGGDAPLLLYGDGQSPHAERLSAAQKKQLQGADLLIWVGPELERGLAQGLSNPPEGLRVEALLDSPSMKILPSRTRDDRRDPYFWLDNRNISILVDDMTLLLQEMDPLRAHLYSANRIQLHDRLRKIDREMENSYRGFKAAPALQYLDTLQYFEQAYALKVVDRLIERPEEQAAAEKLLQLRQLLQDGRASCLLLEAGVSDSHAATLTQGIRLRTAELDSLGQGLEPGPDHYFNLMQKLADGIRSCLALAPVEATEKQLHTELDTTPIAPGAGVGRFMLTDHLGGLVTNQDMQGKLQILYFGYTFCPDICPTSLAVLGQTLQMLGDKADLIQPWFITVDPERDNTEVMRKYVTYFDPRLVGLTGPKAMIDRLADSLSVKYEKVLEEGKPDDMYVMDHSASLYLLDAQGRYITKFLHGISPEKLHAELLKYLP
;
A
#
# COMPACT_ATOMS: atom_id res chain seq x y z
N MET A 1 88.36 -26.97 -14.14
CA MET A 1 87.34 -27.71 -14.92
C MET A 1 86.73 -28.79 -14.04
N ARG A 2 85.39 -28.93 -14.12
CA ARG A 2 84.55 -30.08 -13.71
C ARG A 2 84.45 -30.41 -12.22
N ASN A 3 83.31 -30.79 -11.66
CA ASN A 3 81.87 -30.66 -11.96
C ASN A 3 81.19 -31.25 -10.71
N ARG A 4 80.34 -30.48 -10.02
CA ARG A 4 79.52 -31.00 -8.91
C ARG A 4 78.23 -31.63 -9.47
N PRO A 5 77.74 -32.76 -8.93
CA PRO A 5 76.55 -33.42 -9.45
C PRO A 5 75.30 -32.63 -9.04
N LEU A 6 74.43 -32.41 -10.02
CA LEU A 6 73.15 -31.73 -9.89
C LEU A 6 72.12 -32.73 -9.34
N VAL A 7 71.57 -32.45 -8.15
CA VAL A 7 70.41 -33.14 -7.59
C VAL A 7 69.17 -32.57 -8.30
N ILE A 8 68.46 -33.41 -9.07
CA ILE A 8 67.19 -33.05 -9.71
C ILE A 8 66.08 -33.30 -8.69
N VAL A 9 65.50 -32.23 -8.14
CA VAL A 9 64.27 -32.27 -7.36
C VAL A 9 63.10 -32.15 -8.35
N LEU A 10 62.34 -33.23 -8.54
CA LEU A 10 61.07 -33.21 -9.27
C LEU A 10 60.01 -32.53 -8.40
N ALA A 11 59.70 -31.28 -8.71
CA ALA A 11 58.54 -30.58 -8.15
C ALA A 11 57.28 -31.00 -8.92
N LEU A 12 56.47 -31.90 -8.34
CA LEU A 12 55.10 -32.14 -8.80
C LEU A 12 54.24 -30.94 -8.42
N SER A 13 54.04 -30.03 -9.35
CA SER A 13 53.05 -28.96 -9.25
C SER A 13 51.65 -29.54 -9.45
N PHE A 14 50.95 -29.79 -8.35
CA PHE A 14 49.53 -30.17 -8.34
C PHE A 14 48.69 -28.92 -8.64
N TRP A 15 48.35 -28.72 -9.91
CA TRP A 15 47.35 -27.74 -10.32
C TRP A 15 45.96 -28.28 -9.95
N LEU A 16 45.42 -27.86 -8.80
CA LEU A 16 43.99 -27.99 -8.54
C LEU A 16 43.25 -27.06 -9.51
N LEU A 17 42.67 -27.62 -10.57
CA LEU A 17 41.60 -26.94 -11.31
C LEU A 17 40.41 -26.80 -10.37
N ALA A 18 40.24 -25.62 -9.78
CA ALA A 18 38.97 -25.21 -9.21
C ALA A 18 38.00 -25.01 -10.38
N LEU A 19 37.23 -26.05 -10.71
CA LEU A 19 36.04 -25.89 -11.54
C LEU A 19 35.09 -24.96 -10.76
N PRO A 20 34.61 -23.84 -11.35
CA PRO A 20 33.59 -23.06 -10.70
C PRO A 20 32.36 -23.96 -10.58
N LEU A 21 31.90 -24.26 -9.37
CA LEU A 21 30.54 -24.76 -9.18
C LEU A 21 29.62 -23.63 -9.63
N ALA A 22 29.17 -23.66 -10.89
CA ALA A 22 27.96 -22.94 -11.26
C ALA A 22 26.84 -23.54 -10.40
N ALA A 23 26.23 -22.71 -9.55
CA ALA A 23 25.02 -23.12 -8.84
C ALA A 23 24.00 -23.57 -9.89
N ALA A 24 23.27 -24.65 -9.61
CA ALA A 24 22.21 -25.11 -10.50
C ALA A 24 21.20 -23.97 -10.68
N GLU A 25 20.80 -23.73 -11.94
CA GLU A 25 19.81 -22.71 -12.30
C GLU A 25 18.48 -23.05 -11.63
N PHE A 26 17.91 -22.13 -10.84
CA PHE A 26 16.62 -22.30 -10.18
C PHE A 26 15.54 -21.64 -11.02
N ARG A 27 14.70 -22.45 -11.66
CA ARG A 27 13.72 -21.98 -12.65
C ARG A 27 12.35 -21.83 -12.03
N VAL A 28 12.06 -20.59 -11.65
CA VAL A 28 10.75 -20.19 -11.12
C VAL A 28 9.89 -19.65 -12.24
N LEU A 29 8.64 -20.11 -12.31
CA LEU A 29 7.65 -19.72 -13.31
C LEU A 29 6.47 -19.06 -12.61
N ALA A 30 6.14 -17.84 -13.02
CA ALA A 30 4.90 -17.17 -12.64
C ALA A 30 3.87 -17.31 -13.76
N SER A 31 2.60 -17.54 -13.41
CA SER A 31 1.54 -17.61 -14.44
C SER A 31 1.36 -16.26 -15.13
N ILE A 32 1.13 -15.19 -14.35
CA ILE A 32 0.75 -13.85 -14.84
C ILE A 32 1.75 -12.76 -14.43
N LYS A 33 1.73 -11.63 -15.14
CA LYS A 33 2.66 -10.50 -14.94
C LYS A 33 2.65 -9.88 -13.53
N PRO A 34 1.51 -9.70 -12.84
CA PRO A 34 1.51 -9.19 -11.46
C PRO A 34 2.32 -10.07 -10.50
N ILE A 35 2.16 -11.39 -10.60
CA ILE A 35 2.88 -12.36 -9.77
C ILE A 35 4.35 -12.45 -10.16
N HIS A 36 4.64 -12.41 -11.47
CA HIS A 36 6.00 -12.33 -11.99
C HIS A 36 6.73 -11.10 -11.46
N SER A 37 6.05 -9.95 -11.37
CA SER A 37 6.65 -8.72 -10.87
C SER A 37 7.17 -8.86 -9.45
N VAL A 38 6.36 -9.45 -8.56
CA VAL A 38 6.72 -9.73 -7.17
C VAL A 38 7.92 -10.66 -7.10
N LEU A 39 7.90 -11.76 -7.85
CA LEU A 39 9.02 -12.70 -7.91
C LEU A 39 10.28 -12.06 -8.51
N ALA A 40 10.15 -11.24 -9.55
CA ALA A 40 11.29 -10.58 -10.19
C ALA A 40 11.96 -9.59 -9.25
N ALA A 41 11.20 -8.90 -8.41
CA ALA A 41 11.73 -8.04 -7.35
C ALA A 41 12.41 -8.87 -6.25
N LEU A 42 11.79 -9.96 -5.79
CA LEU A 42 12.39 -10.82 -4.75
C LEU A 42 13.67 -11.51 -5.24
N MET A 43 13.70 -11.98 -6.47
CA MET A 43 14.82 -12.74 -7.05
C MET A 43 15.90 -11.85 -7.68
N GLN A 44 15.81 -10.53 -7.54
CA GLN A 44 16.77 -9.60 -8.13
C GLN A 44 18.20 -9.90 -7.65
N GLY A 45 19.14 -10.02 -8.59
CA GLY A 45 20.53 -10.43 -8.34
C GLY A 45 20.77 -11.94 -8.46
N GLY A 46 19.73 -12.74 -8.73
CA GLY A 46 19.81 -14.17 -9.05
C GLY A 46 19.23 -14.51 -10.43
N ASP A 47 18.65 -15.70 -10.57
CA ASP A 47 17.95 -16.13 -11.79
C ASP A 47 16.62 -15.37 -11.92
N ALA A 48 16.33 -14.84 -13.11
CA ALA A 48 15.07 -14.14 -13.34
C ALA A 48 13.91 -15.13 -13.47
N PRO A 49 12.75 -14.89 -12.82
CA PRO A 49 11.59 -15.75 -13.00
C PRO A 49 11.07 -15.64 -14.44
N LEU A 50 10.51 -16.74 -14.92
CA LEU A 50 9.88 -16.86 -16.22
C LEU A 50 8.38 -16.55 -16.14
N LEU A 51 7.79 -16.16 -17.27
CA LEU A 51 6.36 -15.99 -17.44
C LEU A 51 5.77 -17.14 -18.25
N LEU A 52 4.65 -17.70 -17.78
CA LEU A 52 3.92 -18.73 -18.50
C LEU A 52 2.97 -18.14 -19.55
N TYR A 53 2.27 -17.06 -19.20
CA TYR A 53 1.46 -16.26 -20.12
C TYR A 53 2.21 -14.97 -20.44
N GLY A 54 2.95 -15.00 -21.56
CA GLY A 54 3.70 -13.85 -22.07
C GLY A 54 2.83 -12.86 -22.85
N ASP A 55 3.47 -11.96 -23.61
CA ASP A 55 2.76 -10.92 -24.35
C ASP A 55 1.78 -11.50 -25.37
N GLY A 56 0.56 -10.95 -25.37
CA GLY A 56 -0.55 -11.40 -26.23
C GLY A 56 -1.14 -12.76 -25.86
N GLN A 57 -0.68 -13.40 -24.77
CA GLN A 57 -1.25 -14.64 -24.27
C GLN A 57 -2.20 -14.37 -23.11
N SER A 58 -3.39 -14.98 -23.16
CA SER A 58 -4.40 -14.81 -22.12
C SER A 58 -4.33 -15.93 -21.07
N PRO A 59 -4.37 -15.61 -19.76
CA PRO A 59 -4.52 -16.62 -18.71
C PRO A 59 -5.88 -17.34 -18.79
N HIS A 60 -6.87 -16.76 -19.47
CA HIS A 60 -8.21 -17.34 -19.66
C HIS A 60 -8.25 -18.40 -20.78
N ALA A 61 -7.11 -18.72 -21.41
CA ALA A 61 -7.05 -19.73 -22.47
C ALA A 61 -7.56 -21.10 -21.98
N GLU A 62 -8.39 -21.77 -22.79
CA GLU A 62 -8.99 -23.06 -22.43
C GLU A 62 -7.97 -24.20 -22.33
N ARG A 63 -6.81 -24.07 -22.98
CA ARG A 63 -5.77 -25.12 -23.04
C ARG A 63 -4.38 -24.52 -23.10
N LEU A 64 -3.41 -25.21 -22.50
CA LEU A 64 -1.99 -24.88 -22.62
C LEU A 64 -1.45 -25.19 -24.02
N SER A 65 -0.64 -24.27 -24.55
CA SER A 65 0.16 -24.48 -25.76
C SER A 65 1.28 -25.50 -25.54
N ALA A 66 1.86 -26.03 -26.62
CA ALA A 66 3.01 -26.92 -26.54
C ALA A 66 4.23 -26.25 -25.90
N ALA A 67 4.43 -24.94 -26.14
CA ALA A 67 5.50 -24.16 -25.53
C ALA A 67 5.33 -24.05 -24.01
N GLN A 68 4.12 -23.76 -23.55
CA GLN A 68 3.80 -23.67 -22.12
C GLN A 68 3.99 -25.01 -21.40
N LYS A 69 3.57 -26.12 -22.02
CA LYS A 69 3.83 -27.46 -21.48
C LYS A 69 5.33 -27.75 -21.35
N LYS A 70 6.13 -27.32 -22.33
CA LYS A 70 7.59 -27.46 -22.29
C LYS A 70 8.22 -26.59 -21.20
N GLN A 71 7.72 -25.38 -20.97
CA GLN A 71 8.17 -24.53 -19.87
C GLN A 71 7.91 -25.19 -18.51
N LEU A 72 6.71 -25.76 -18.31
CA LEU A 72 6.36 -26.47 -17.08
C LEU A 72 7.27 -27.69 -16.81
N GLN A 73 7.63 -28.44 -17.85
CA GLN A 73 8.54 -29.59 -17.71
C GLN A 73 9.97 -29.22 -17.28
N GLY A 74 10.38 -27.97 -17.51
CA GLY A 74 11.72 -27.50 -17.20
C GLY A 74 11.82 -26.59 -15.98
N ALA A 75 10.72 -26.39 -15.24
CA ALA A 75 10.64 -25.50 -14.09
C ALA A 75 10.69 -26.28 -12.77
N ASP A 76 11.27 -25.66 -11.75
CA ASP A 76 11.34 -26.22 -10.39
C ASP A 76 10.14 -25.77 -9.55
N LEU A 77 9.66 -24.55 -9.78
CA LEU A 77 8.55 -23.93 -9.07
C LEU A 77 7.61 -23.23 -10.06
N LEU A 78 6.31 -23.53 -9.97
CA LEU A 78 5.22 -22.78 -10.59
C LEU A 78 4.42 -22.07 -9.50
N ILE A 79 4.28 -20.75 -9.62
CA ILE A 79 3.34 -19.96 -8.83
C ILE A 79 2.25 -19.42 -9.76
N TRP A 80 1.00 -19.71 -9.43
CA TRP A 80 -0.16 -19.34 -10.25
C TRP A 80 -1.33 -18.90 -9.38
N VAL A 81 -2.33 -18.23 -9.97
CA VAL A 81 -3.46 -17.68 -9.22
C VAL A 81 -4.37 -18.80 -8.73
N GLY A 82 -4.88 -19.61 -9.66
CA GLY A 82 -5.72 -20.75 -9.34
C GLY A 82 -6.73 -21.07 -10.44
N PRO A 83 -7.51 -22.15 -10.29
CA PRO A 83 -8.42 -22.62 -11.33
C PRO A 83 -9.50 -21.61 -11.72
N GLU A 84 -9.81 -20.64 -10.85
CA GLU A 84 -10.77 -19.57 -11.09
C GLU A 84 -10.30 -18.59 -12.18
N LEU A 85 -8.98 -18.40 -12.34
CA LEU A 85 -8.40 -17.57 -13.40
C LEU A 85 -7.90 -18.44 -14.58
N GLU A 86 -7.02 -19.41 -14.30
CA GLU A 86 -6.29 -20.16 -15.33
C GLU A 86 -6.83 -21.58 -15.56
N ARG A 87 -8.10 -21.71 -16.02
CA ARG A 87 -8.77 -23.01 -16.21
C ARG A 87 -8.00 -23.99 -17.11
N GLY A 88 -7.39 -23.51 -18.20
CA GLY A 88 -6.60 -24.35 -19.09
C GLY A 88 -5.31 -24.86 -18.44
N LEU A 89 -4.70 -24.06 -17.55
CA LEU A 89 -3.55 -24.48 -16.75
C LEU A 89 -3.98 -25.51 -15.70
N ALA A 90 -5.08 -25.29 -14.99
CA ALA A 90 -5.61 -26.24 -14.02
C ALA A 90 -5.84 -27.63 -14.63
N GLN A 91 -6.38 -27.70 -15.85
CA GLN A 91 -6.52 -28.97 -16.58
C GLN A 91 -5.15 -29.60 -16.87
N GLY A 92 -4.17 -28.80 -17.29
CA GLY A 92 -2.81 -29.26 -17.55
C GLY A 92 -2.04 -29.74 -16.31
N LEU A 93 -2.36 -29.17 -15.14
CA LEU A 93 -1.76 -29.52 -13.84
C LEU A 93 -2.43 -30.70 -13.14
N SER A 94 -3.47 -31.30 -13.73
CA SER A 94 -4.08 -32.54 -13.20
C SER A 94 -3.07 -33.70 -13.08
N ASN A 95 -1.98 -33.65 -13.86
CA ASN A 95 -0.83 -34.52 -13.74
C ASN A 95 0.45 -33.68 -13.93
N PRO A 96 0.96 -33.02 -12.88
CA PRO A 96 2.08 -32.10 -13.01
C PRO A 96 3.38 -32.85 -13.36
N PRO A 97 4.33 -32.20 -14.06
CA PRO A 97 5.65 -32.78 -14.31
C PRO A 97 6.34 -33.21 -13.01
N GLU A 98 7.10 -34.31 -13.06
CA GLU A 98 7.89 -34.78 -11.92
C GLU A 98 8.92 -33.72 -11.51
N GLY A 99 9.01 -33.44 -10.20
CA GLY A 99 9.93 -32.44 -9.66
C GLY A 99 9.42 -31.00 -9.65
N LEU A 100 8.32 -30.69 -10.35
CA LEU A 100 7.71 -29.36 -10.33
C LEU A 100 6.91 -29.16 -9.01
N ARG A 101 7.31 -28.19 -8.19
CA ARG A 101 6.47 -27.68 -7.10
C ARG A 101 5.43 -26.70 -7.66
N VAL A 102 4.18 -26.84 -7.25
CA VAL A 102 3.06 -26.01 -7.72
C VAL A 102 2.41 -25.32 -6.54
N GLU A 103 2.34 -24.00 -6.57
CA GLU A 103 1.75 -23.17 -5.52
C GLU A 103 0.59 -22.35 -6.07
N ALA A 104 -0.62 -22.66 -5.62
CA ALA A 104 -1.84 -21.94 -5.98
C ALA A 104 -2.11 -20.82 -4.96
N LEU A 105 -2.09 -19.58 -5.41
CA LEU A 105 -2.17 -18.43 -4.53
C LEU A 105 -3.56 -18.24 -3.90
N LEU A 106 -4.63 -18.66 -4.59
CA LEU A 106 -5.98 -18.65 -4.02
C LEU A 106 -6.18 -19.62 -2.84
N ASP A 107 -5.27 -20.57 -2.63
CA ASP A 107 -5.29 -21.50 -1.51
C ASP A 107 -4.53 -20.95 -0.28
N SER A 108 -3.98 -19.72 -0.37
CA SER A 108 -3.25 -19.10 0.74
C SER A 108 -4.14 -18.92 1.97
N PRO A 109 -3.71 -19.37 3.17
CA PRO A 109 -4.42 -19.16 4.42
C PRO A 109 -4.18 -17.75 5.01
N SER A 110 -3.13 -17.06 4.55
CA SER A 110 -2.69 -15.77 5.09
C SER A 110 -3.36 -14.60 4.38
N MET A 111 -3.59 -14.73 3.07
CA MET A 111 -4.19 -13.66 2.26
C MET A 111 -5.69 -13.56 2.50
N LYS A 112 -6.20 -12.33 2.39
CA LYS A 112 -7.64 -12.11 2.34
C LYS A 112 -8.12 -12.55 0.96
N ILE A 113 -8.78 -13.70 0.88
CA ILE A 113 -9.42 -14.18 -0.35
C ILE A 113 -10.93 -13.96 -0.25
N LEU A 114 -11.46 -13.23 -1.23
CA LEU A 114 -12.88 -12.89 -1.30
C LEU A 114 -13.65 -13.94 -2.08
N PRO A 115 -14.91 -14.23 -1.69
CA PRO A 115 -15.78 -15.07 -2.49
C PRO A 115 -16.16 -14.34 -3.78
N SER A 116 -16.44 -15.13 -4.83
CA SER A 116 -17.12 -14.63 -6.02
C SER A 116 -18.47 -14.04 -5.64
N ARG A 117 -18.84 -12.92 -6.28
CA ARG A 117 -20.09 -12.21 -6.01
C ARG A 117 -21.35 -12.90 -6.52
N THR A 118 -21.21 -13.93 -7.34
CA THR A 118 -22.33 -14.56 -8.06
C THR A 118 -22.41 -16.06 -7.85
N ARG A 119 -21.32 -16.65 -7.36
CA ARG A 119 -21.19 -18.09 -7.13
C ARG A 119 -20.55 -18.37 -5.79
N ASP A 120 -21.35 -18.87 -4.86
CA ASP A 120 -20.92 -19.21 -3.50
C ASP A 120 -19.82 -20.28 -3.46
N ASP A 121 -19.66 -21.07 -4.53
CA ASP A 121 -18.64 -22.13 -4.65
C ASP A 121 -17.32 -21.66 -5.26
N ARG A 122 -17.13 -20.35 -5.48
CA ARG A 122 -15.94 -19.80 -6.14
C ARG A 122 -15.34 -18.63 -5.38
N ARG A 123 -14.06 -18.37 -5.66
CA ARG A 123 -13.29 -17.24 -5.15
C ARG A 123 -13.07 -16.21 -6.25
N ASP A 124 -12.94 -14.95 -5.87
CA ASP A 124 -12.50 -13.89 -6.76
C ASP A 124 -10.98 -13.99 -6.97
N PRO A 125 -10.49 -14.16 -8.22
CA PRO A 125 -9.08 -14.33 -8.52
C PRO A 125 -8.23 -13.06 -8.42
N TYR A 126 -8.81 -11.86 -8.44
CA TYR A 126 -8.09 -10.58 -8.63
C TYR A 126 -7.47 -10.01 -7.34
N PHE A 127 -6.99 -10.87 -6.44
CA PHE A 127 -6.52 -10.49 -5.10
C PHE A 127 -5.34 -9.51 -5.11
N TRP A 128 -4.58 -9.45 -6.21
CA TRP A 128 -3.42 -8.57 -6.33
C TRP A 128 -3.78 -7.08 -6.43
N LEU A 129 -5.05 -6.75 -6.69
CA LEU A 129 -5.53 -5.37 -6.71
C LEU A 129 -5.75 -4.77 -5.30
N ASP A 130 -5.38 -5.50 -4.25
CA ASP A 130 -5.21 -5.02 -2.88
C ASP A 130 -3.71 -5.09 -2.51
N ASN A 131 -3.07 -3.93 -2.27
CA ASN A 131 -1.64 -3.87 -1.96
C ASN A 131 -1.30 -4.63 -0.67
N ARG A 132 -2.26 -4.76 0.26
CA ARG A 132 -2.06 -5.48 1.53
C ARG A 132 -1.99 -6.98 1.31
N ASN A 133 -2.74 -7.52 0.35
CA ASN A 133 -2.58 -8.91 -0.08
C ASN A 133 -1.21 -9.14 -0.72
N ILE A 134 -0.70 -8.19 -1.52
CA ILE A 134 0.64 -8.31 -2.09
C ILE A 134 1.73 -8.20 -1.03
N SER A 135 1.54 -7.38 0.00
CA SER A 135 2.44 -7.33 1.16
C SER A 135 2.54 -8.70 1.86
N ILE A 136 1.41 -9.37 2.07
CA ILE A 136 1.39 -10.74 2.64
C ILE A 136 2.05 -11.74 1.68
N LEU A 137 1.73 -11.66 0.39
CA LEU A 137 2.29 -12.54 -0.64
C LEU A 137 3.81 -12.45 -0.71
N VAL A 138 4.37 -11.25 -0.55
CA VAL A 138 5.82 -11.03 -0.50
C VAL A 138 6.48 -11.83 0.62
N ASP A 139 5.81 -11.95 1.77
CA ASP A 139 6.31 -12.71 2.92
C ASP A 139 6.29 -14.20 2.64
N ASP A 140 5.13 -14.70 2.19
CA ASP A 140 4.92 -16.10 1.88
C ASP A 140 5.88 -16.56 0.77
N MET A 141 6.03 -15.78 -0.31
CA MET A 141 6.96 -16.06 -1.39
C MET A 141 8.42 -16.01 -0.94
N THR A 142 8.79 -15.08 -0.07
CA THR A 142 10.17 -15.02 0.43
C THR A 142 10.53 -16.30 1.18
N LEU A 143 9.63 -16.78 2.06
CA LEU A 143 9.84 -18.01 2.81
C LEU A 143 9.95 -19.22 1.88
N LEU A 144 9.06 -19.31 0.89
CA LEU A 144 9.08 -20.37 -0.13
C LEU A 144 10.39 -20.37 -0.94
N LEU A 145 10.84 -19.20 -1.40
CA LEU A 145 12.10 -19.08 -2.15
C LEU A 145 13.30 -19.45 -1.28
N GLN A 146 13.31 -19.08 0.00
CA GLN A 146 14.37 -19.46 0.93
C GLN A 146 14.42 -20.97 1.21
N GLU A 147 13.26 -21.62 1.26
CA GLU A 147 13.14 -23.06 1.42
C GLU A 147 13.71 -23.80 0.20
N MET A 148 13.33 -23.37 -1.01
CA MET A 148 13.72 -24.02 -2.26
C MET A 148 15.12 -23.67 -2.75
N ASP A 149 15.60 -22.47 -2.40
CA ASP A 149 16.93 -21.99 -2.77
C ASP A 149 17.67 -21.35 -1.57
N PRO A 150 18.17 -22.20 -0.64
CA PRO A 150 18.89 -21.72 0.54
C PRO A 150 20.18 -20.97 0.23
N LEU A 151 20.79 -21.21 -0.94
CA LEU A 151 22.06 -20.58 -1.33
C LEU A 151 21.87 -19.07 -1.55
N ARG A 152 20.70 -18.65 -2.01
CA ARG A 152 20.34 -17.24 -2.26
C ARG A 152 19.36 -16.66 -1.25
N ALA A 153 19.07 -17.37 -0.15
CA ALA A 153 18.12 -16.94 0.88
C ALA A 153 18.34 -15.51 1.43
N HIS A 154 19.61 -15.10 1.55
CA HIS A 154 19.99 -13.76 2.00
C HIS A 154 19.59 -12.65 1.02
N LEU A 155 19.60 -12.93 -0.30
CA LEU A 155 19.15 -12.00 -1.33
C LEU A 155 17.65 -11.78 -1.21
N TYR A 156 16.87 -12.86 -1.06
CA TYR A 156 15.41 -12.78 -0.90
C TYR A 156 15.01 -11.96 0.33
N SER A 157 15.69 -12.16 1.47
CA SER A 157 15.48 -11.36 2.69
C SER A 157 15.74 -9.87 2.46
N ALA A 158 16.83 -9.52 1.77
CA ALA A 158 17.19 -8.12 1.51
C ALA A 158 16.18 -7.46 0.56
N ASN A 159 15.82 -8.15 -0.52
CA ASN A 159 14.88 -7.65 -1.53
C ASN A 159 13.46 -7.53 -0.96
N ARG A 160 13.04 -8.43 -0.08
CA ARG A 160 11.78 -8.35 0.67
C ARG A 160 11.61 -7.00 1.37
N ILE A 161 12.64 -6.53 2.07
CA ILE A 161 12.58 -5.25 2.82
C ILE A 161 12.33 -4.09 1.85
N GLN A 162 13.09 -4.02 0.75
CA GLN A 162 12.94 -2.97 -0.25
C GLN A 162 11.57 -3.01 -0.92
N LEU A 163 11.05 -4.21 -1.18
CA LEU A 163 9.75 -4.40 -1.82
C LEU A 163 8.61 -3.95 -0.89
N HIS A 164 8.67 -4.25 0.41
CA HIS A 164 7.73 -3.74 1.40
C HIS A 164 7.74 -2.21 1.50
N ASP A 165 8.91 -1.57 1.45
CA ASP A 165 8.99 -0.11 1.45
C ASP A 165 8.24 0.52 0.26
N ARG A 166 8.40 -0.08 -0.93
CA ARG A 166 7.70 0.34 -2.15
C ARG A 166 6.19 0.10 -2.04
N LEU A 167 5.77 -1.06 -1.54
CA LEU A 167 4.36 -1.41 -1.36
C LEU A 167 3.67 -0.45 -0.37
N ARG A 168 4.30 -0.15 0.76
CA ARG A 168 3.79 0.84 1.73
C ARG A 168 3.67 2.24 1.13
N LYS A 169 4.56 2.60 0.21
CA LYS A 169 4.51 3.89 -0.47
C LYS A 169 3.29 3.99 -1.39
N ILE A 170 3.13 3.04 -2.32
CA ILE A 170 2.02 3.05 -3.28
C ILE A 170 0.66 2.87 -2.58
N ASP A 171 0.59 2.07 -1.52
CA ASP A 171 -0.63 1.88 -0.73
C ASP A 171 -1.13 3.20 -0.13
N ARG A 172 -0.22 3.96 0.50
CA ARG A 172 -0.55 5.29 1.04
C ARG A 172 -0.92 6.30 -0.05
N GLU A 173 -0.20 6.31 -1.16
CA GLU A 173 -0.54 7.17 -2.31
C GLU A 173 -1.96 6.87 -2.81
N MET A 174 -2.34 5.59 -2.89
CA MET A 174 -3.68 5.17 -3.30
C MET A 174 -4.74 5.50 -2.27
N GLU A 175 -4.54 5.16 -1.00
CA GLU A 175 -5.49 5.49 0.06
C GLU A 175 -5.75 7.00 0.09
N ASN A 176 -4.70 7.84 0.04
CA ASN A 176 -4.85 9.29 0.02
C ASN A 176 -5.55 9.80 -1.24
N SER A 177 -5.34 9.16 -2.39
CA SER A 177 -5.95 9.56 -3.66
C SER A 177 -7.46 9.31 -3.71
N TYR A 178 -7.97 8.35 -2.94
CA TYR A 178 -9.39 7.98 -2.92
C TYR A 178 -10.10 8.39 -1.62
N ARG A 179 -9.37 8.68 -0.54
CA ARG A 179 -9.92 9.24 0.71
C ARG A 179 -10.54 10.63 0.45
N GLY A 180 -11.71 10.87 1.04
CA GLY A 180 -12.40 12.17 1.00
C GLY A 180 -13.23 12.44 -0.25
N PHE A 181 -13.11 11.64 -1.32
CA PHE A 181 -13.96 11.79 -2.48
C PHE A 181 -15.28 11.03 -2.31
N LYS A 182 -16.41 11.73 -2.39
CA LYS A 182 -17.69 11.12 -2.76
C LYS A 182 -17.60 10.72 -4.24
N ALA A 183 -16.86 9.67 -4.53
CA ALA A 183 -16.63 9.19 -5.89
C ALA A 183 -17.99 8.98 -6.55
N ALA A 184 -18.15 9.58 -7.73
CA ALA A 184 -19.34 9.31 -8.53
C ALA A 184 -19.34 7.80 -8.86
N PRO A 185 -20.48 7.13 -8.78
CA PRO A 185 -20.54 5.70 -8.99
C PRO A 185 -20.02 5.28 -10.37
N ALA A 186 -19.21 4.22 -10.40
CA ALA A 186 -18.72 3.59 -11.64
C ALA A 186 -19.53 2.33 -11.98
N LEU A 187 -19.74 2.07 -13.26
CA LEU A 187 -20.21 0.78 -13.77
C LEU A 187 -19.01 0.02 -14.31
N GLN A 188 -18.88 -1.27 -14.01
CA GLN A 188 -17.81 -2.10 -14.53
C GLN A 188 -18.29 -3.04 -15.63
N TYR A 189 -17.50 -3.23 -16.69
CA TYR A 189 -17.84 -4.20 -17.73
C TYR A 189 -17.52 -5.62 -17.26
N LEU A 190 -16.24 -5.90 -16.96
CA LEU A 190 -15.78 -7.18 -16.41
C LEU A 190 -15.51 -7.04 -14.90
N ASP A 191 -16.05 -7.92 -14.06
CA ASP A 191 -15.84 -7.88 -12.60
C ASP A 191 -14.40 -8.24 -12.18
N THR A 192 -13.53 -7.23 -12.14
CA THR A 192 -12.12 -7.39 -11.73
C THR A 192 -11.76 -6.59 -10.49
N LEU A 193 -12.59 -5.63 -10.05
CA LEU A 193 -12.17 -4.61 -9.06
C LEU A 193 -12.60 -4.89 -7.62
N GLN A 194 -13.18 -6.04 -7.29
CA GLN A 194 -13.72 -6.30 -5.94
C GLN A 194 -12.73 -6.02 -4.81
N TYR A 195 -11.47 -6.41 -4.98
CA TYR A 195 -10.41 -6.14 -4.02
C TYR A 195 -10.06 -4.65 -3.94
N PHE A 196 -9.94 -4.00 -5.09
CA PHE A 196 -9.66 -2.56 -5.20
C PHE A 196 -10.78 -1.71 -4.58
N GLU A 197 -12.04 -2.08 -4.81
CA GLU A 197 -13.23 -1.46 -4.22
C GLU A 197 -13.17 -1.46 -2.70
N GLN A 198 -12.84 -2.61 -2.10
CA GLN A 198 -12.73 -2.75 -0.65
C GLN A 198 -11.49 -2.07 -0.08
N ALA A 199 -10.40 -1.99 -0.86
CA ALA A 199 -9.16 -1.41 -0.40
C ALA A 199 -9.17 0.12 -0.40
N TYR A 200 -9.72 0.73 -1.45
CA TYR A 200 -9.62 2.17 -1.67
C TYR A 200 -10.98 2.86 -1.78
N ALA A 201 -12.01 2.26 -1.17
CA ALA A 201 -13.37 2.81 -1.08
C ALA A 201 -13.98 3.25 -2.43
N LEU A 202 -13.62 2.56 -3.53
CA LEU A 202 -14.21 2.80 -4.84
C LEU A 202 -15.65 2.27 -4.87
N LYS A 203 -16.60 3.12 -5.27
CA LYS A 203 -18.00 2.74 -5.42
C LYS A 203 -18.31 2.28 -6.84
N VAL A 204 -18.35 0.96 -7.04
CA VAL A 204 -18.90 0.34 -8.25
C VAL A 204 -20.38 0.02 -8.01
N VAL A 205 -21.28 0.56 -8.82
CA VAL A 205 -22.72 0.33 -8.66
C VAL A 205 -23.16 -1.03 -9.14
N ASP A 206 -22.56 -1.51 -10.23
CA ASP A 206 -22.87 -2.81 -10.78
C ASP A 206 -21.82 -3.23 -11.82
N ARG A 207 -21.97 -4.45 -12.35
CA ARG A 207 -21.07 -5.11 -13.29
C ARG A 207 -21.85 -5.83 -14.39
N LEU A 208 -21.27 -5.98 -15.59
CA LEU A 208 -21.97 -6.65 -16.70
C LEU A 208 -21.68 -8.16 -16.78
N ILE A 209 -20.41 -8.54 -16.78
CA ILE A 209 -19.96 -9.94 -16.91
C ILE A 209 -18.85 -10.23 -15.88
N GLU A 210 -18.63 -11.51 -15.59
CA GLU A 210 -17.55 -11.93 -14.67
C GLU A 210 -16.35 -12.51 -15.40
N ARG A 211 -16.55 -13.03 -16.60
CA ARG A 211 -15.49 -13.68 -17.38
C ARG A 211 -15.45 -13.17 -18.81
N PRO A 212 -14.26 -13.00 -19.41
CA PRO A 212 -14.13 -12.45 -20.76
C PRO A 212 -14.92 -13.21 -21.84
N GLU A 213 -15.06 -14.53 -21.69
CA GLU A 213 -15.79 -15.40 -22.63
C GLU A 213 -17.31 -15.45 -22.41
N GLU A 214 -17.82 -14.81 -21.36
CA GLU A 214 -19.24 -14.83 -21.03
C GLU A 214 -20.05 -13.90 -21.94
N GLN A 215 -21.25 -14.34 -22.31
CA GLN A 215 -22.21 -13.47 -22.98
C GLN A 215 -23.10 -12.81 -21.93
N ALA A 216 -23.24 -11.48 -22.01
CA ALA A 216 -24.09 -10.73 -21.12
C ALA A 216 -25.57 -11.13 -21.29
N ALA A 217 -26.24 -11.43 -20.17
CA ALA A 217 -27.67 -11.70 -20.18
C ALA A 217 -28.46 -10.45 -20.61
N ALA A 218 -29.43 -10.61 -21.51
CA ALA A 218 -30.23 -9.50 -22.05
C ALA A 218 -30.95 -8.71 -20.94
N GLU A 219 -31.45 -9.40 -19.92
CA GLU A 219 -32.08 -8.76 -18.75
C GLU A 219 -31.09 -7.85 -18.00
N LYS A 220 -29.87 -8.34 -17.73
CA LYS A 220 -28.82 -7.56 -17.07
C LYS A 220 -28.43 -6.35 -17.90
N LEU A 221 -28.29 -6.50 -19.22
CA LEU A 221 -28.03 -5.38 -20.13
C LEU A 221 -29.11 -4.29 -20.06
N LEU A 222 -30.39 -4.68 -20.03
CA LEU A 222 -31.51 -3.74 -19.90
C LEU A 222 -31.52 -3.04 -18.54
N GLN A 223 -31.29 -3.77 -17.44
CA GLN A 223 -31.20 -3.22 -16.09
C GLN A 223 -30.08 -2.17 -15.98
N LEU A 224 -28.88 -2.49 -16.50
CA LEU A 224 -27.75 -1.57 -16.48
C LEU A 224 -27.97 -0.36 -17.38
N ARG A 225 -28.59 -0.55 -18.54
CA ARG A 225 -28.96 0.57 -19.42
C ARG A 225 -29.93 1.53 -18.73
N GLN A 226 -30.94 1.01 -18.03
CA GLN A 226 -31.86 1.85 -17.23
C GLN A 226 -31.09 2.60 -16.13
N LEU A 227 -30.20 1.92 -15.40
CA LEU A 227 -29.35 2.54 -14.37
C LEU A 227 -28.54 3.72 -14.93
N LEU A 228 -27.97 3.57 -16.12
CA LEU A 228 -27.22 4.63 -16.80
C LEU A 228 -28.12 5.79 -17.26
N GLN A 229 -29.32 5.51 -17.75
CA GLN A 229 -30.30 6.54 -18.13
C GLN A 229 -30.77 7.36 -16.92
N ASP A 230 -30.87 6.72 -15.75
CA ASP A 230 -31.20 7.38 -14.48
C ASP A 230 -30.04 8.19 -13.90
N GLY A 231 -28.88 8.23 -14.58
CA GLY A 231 -27.69 8.97 -14.12
C GLY A 231 -27.03 8.37 -12.88
N ARG A 232 -27.30 7.09 -12.57
CA ARG A 232 -26.79 6.40 -11.37
C ARG A 232 -25.36 5.89 -11.50
N ALA A 233 -24.73 6.05 -12.65
CA ALA A 233 -23.28 5.91 -12.84
C ALA A 233 -22.77 7.05 -13.71
N SER A 234 -21.56 7.51 -13.41
CA SER A 234 -20.90 8.61 -14.14
C SER A 234 -19.84 8.14 -15.14
N CYS A 235 -19.45 6.87 -15.04
CA CYS A 235 -18.34 6.26 -15.75
C CYS A 235 -18.65 4.79 -16.04
N LEU A 236 -18.21 4.31 -17.21
CA LEU A 236 -18.10 2.89 -17.54
C LEU A 236 -16.62 2.50 -17.62
N LEU A 237 -16.22 1.54 -16.78
CA LEU A 237 -14.88 0.95 -16.75
C LEU A 237 -14.87 -0.30 -17.63
N LEU A 238 -14.09 -0.27 -18.70
CA LEU A 238 -13.85 -1.38 -19.63
C LEU A 238 -12.57 -2.12 -19.23
N GLU A 239 -12.35 -3.31 -19.78
CA GLU A 239 -11.15 -4.11 -19.52
C GLU A 239 -10.39 -4.40 -20.83
N ALA A 240 -9.07 -4.18 -20.81
CA ALA A 240 -8.19 -4.36 -21.94
C ALA A 240 -8.16 -5.83 -22.38
N GLY A 241 -8.27 -6.04 -23.70
CA GLY A 241 -8.28 -7.39 -24.29
C GLY A 241 -9.60 -8.16 -24.11
N VAL A 242 -10.63 -7.54 -23.54
CA VAL A 242 -11.99 -8.11 -23.45
C VAL A 242 -12.87 -7.51 -24.54
N SER A 243 -13.66 -8.35 -25.22
CA SER A 243 -14.62 -7.85 -26.21
C SER A 243 -15.75 -7.08 -25.53
N ASP A 244 -15.91 -5.82 -25.91
CA ASP A 244 -16.90 -4.89 -25.40
C ASP A 244 -18.11 -4.76 -26.35
N SER A 245 -18.46 -5.83 -27.05
CA SER A 245 -19.51 -5.84 -28.09
C SER A 245 -20.86 -5.26 -27.64
N HIS A 246 -21.17 -5.35 -26.34
CA HIS A 246 -22.37 -4.77 -25.75
C HIS A 246 -22.23 -3.33 -25.25
N ALA A 247 -21.02 -2.79 -25.15
CA ALA A 247 -20.76 -1.45 -24.62
C ALA A 247 -21.42 -0.35 -25.47
N ALA A 248 -21.42 -0.52 -26.80
CA ALA A 248 -22.11 0.39 -27.71
C ALA A 248 -23.63 0.40 -27.45
N THR A 249 -24.25 -0.78 -27.30
CA THR A 249 -25.68 -0.91 -26.98
C THR A 249 -26.01 -0.36 -25.59
N LEU A 250 -25.12 -0.58 -24.61
CA LEU A 250 -25.29 -0.10 -23.24
C LEU A 250 -25.26 1.44 -23.18
N THR A 251 -24.37 2.06 -23.95
CA THR A 251 -24.12 3.52 -23.92
C THR A 251 -24.86 4.32 -25.00
N GLN A 252 -25.55 3.67 -25.95
CA GLN A 252 -26.22 4.36 -27.06
C GLN A 252 -27.20 5.44 -26.57
N GLY A 253 -26.95 6.70 -26.94
CA GLY A 253 -27.76 7.86 -26.55
C GLY A 253 -27.51 8.37 -25.13
N ILE A 254 -26.51 7.84 -24.42
CA ILE A 254 -26.13 8.25 -23.07
C ILE A 254 -24.74 8.88 -23.12
N ARG A 255 -24.60 10.08 -22.56
CA ARG A 255 -23.28 10.72 -22.42
C ARG A 255 -22.59 10.19 -21.17
N LEU A 256 -21.73 9.20 -21.35
CA LEU A 256 -20.99 8.54 -20.28
C LEU A 256 -19.48 8.63 -20.53
N ARG A 257 -18.69 8.87 -19.49
CA ARG A 257 -17.23 8.74 -19.60
C ARG A 257 -16.86 7.26 -19.62
N THR A 258 -15.83 6.92 -20.38
CA THR A 258 -15.28 5.56 -20.40
C THR A 258 -13.80 5.60 -20.10
N ALA A 259 -13.31 4.55 -19.42
CA ALA A 259 -11.90 4.29 -19.32
C ALA A 259 -11.65 2.79 -19.50
N GLU A 260 -10.58 2.48 -20.22
CA GLU A 260 -10.07 1.11 -20.33
C GLU A 260 -9.11 0.87 -19.17
N LEU A 261 -9.35 -0.22 -18.44
CA LEU A 261 -8.48 -0.72 -17.39
C LEU A 261 -7.70 -1.92 -17.91
N ASP A 262 -6.52 -2.16 -17.34
CA ASP A 262 -5.71 -3.34 -17.67
C ASP A 262 -5.30 -4.00 -16.36
N SER A 263 -6.21 -4.75 -15.76
CA SER A 263 -6.09 -5.41 -14.45
C SER A 263 -4.96 -6.45 -14.38
N LEU A 264 -4.51 -6.95 -15.55
CA LEU A 264 -3.41 -7.90 -15.68
C LEU A 264 -2.10 -7.24 -16.12
N GLY A 265 -2.11 -5.95 -16.49
CA GLY A 265 -0.96 -5.24 -17.04
C GLY A 265 -0.50 -5.81 -18.39
N GLN A 266 -1.39 -6.36 -19.21
CA GLN A 266 -1.03 -6.93 -20.51
C GLN A 266 -0.22 -5.96 -21.38
N GLY A 267 -0.56 -4.67 -21.37
CA GLY A 267 0.15 -3.62 -22.09
C GLY A 267 1.40 -3.07 -21.40
N LEU A 268 1.84 -3.68 -20.29
CA LEU A 268 3.01 -3.27 -19.53
C LEU A 268 4.16 -4.26 -19.68
N GLU A 269 5.37 -3.72 -19.70
CA GLU A 269 6.60 -4.50 -19.66
C GLU A 269 6.65 -5.37 -18.38
N PRO A 270 7.07 -6.64 -18.47
CA PRO A 270 7.28 -7.49 -17.31
C PRO A 270 8.54 -7.07 -16.53
N GLY A 271 8.60 -7.39 -15.23
CA GLY A 271 9.74 -7.09 -14.37
C GLY A 271 9.36 -6.54 -12.99
N PRO A 272 10.35 -6.15 -12.16
CA PRO A 272 10.14 -5.77 -10.76
C PRO A 272 9.27 -4.52 -10.57
N ASP A 273 9.15 -3.68 -11.60
CA ASP A 273 8.36 -2.45 -11.56
C ASP A 273 6.94 -2.61 -12.11
N HIS A 274 6.65 -3.76 -12.74
CA HIS A 274 5.39 -4.00 -13.44
C HIS A 274 4.16 -3.80 -12.54
N TYR A 275 4.15 -4.41 -11.34
CA TYR A 275 3.02 -4.32 -10.42
C TYR A 275 2.72 -2.87 -10.01
N PHE A 276 3.76 -2.08 -9.74
CA PHE A 276 3.62 -0.68 -9.35
C PHE A 276 3.06 0.16 -10.50
N ASN A 277 3.57 -0.06 -11.72
CA ASN A 277 3.07 0.61 -12.92
C ASN A 277 1.62 0.22 -13.23
N LEU A 278 1.26 -1.05 -13.04
CA LEU A 278 -0.10 -1.57 -13.16
C LEU A 278 -1.04 -0.82 -12.21
N MET A 279 -0.71 -0.85 -10.92
CA MET A 279 -1.52 -0.25 -9.87
C MET A 279 -1.68 1.27 -10.11
N GLN A 280 -0.61 1.97 -10.47
CA GLN A 280 -0.67 3.40 -10.79
C GLN A 280 -1.57 3.69 -12.00
N LYS A 281 -1.39 2.98 -13.12
CA LYS A 281 -2.22 3.19 -14.32
C LYS A 281 -3.68 2.86 -14.09
N LEU A 282 -3.98 1.79 -13.35
CA LEU A 282 -5.34 1.41 -12.99
C LEU A 282 -6.00 2.51 -12.15
N ALA A 283 -5.29 3.01 -11.12
CA ALA A 283 -5.78 4.11 -10.31
C ALA A 283 -6.00 5.40 -11.13
N ASP A 284 -5.08 5.75 -12.03
CA ASP A 284 -5.20 6.94 -12.88
C ASP A 284 -6.36 6.83 -13.88
N GLY A 285 -6.58 5.65 -14.46
CA GLY A 285 -7.69 5.36 -15.37
C GLY A 285 -9.05 5.52 -14.69
N ILE A 286 -9.21 4.93 -13.51
CA ILE A 286 -10.43 5.05 -12.69
C ILE A 286 -10.65 6.53 -12.33
N ARG A 287 -9.62 7.21 -11.81
CA ARG A 287 -9.70 8.62 -11.39
C ARG A 287 -10.12 9.54 -12.53
N SER A 288 -9.49 9.37 -13.70
CA SER A 288 -9.80 10.11 -14.94
C SER A 288 -11.25 9.89 -15.36
N CYS A 289 -11.71 8.63 -15.35
CA CYS A 289 -13.09 8.31 -15.73
C CYS A 289 -14.13 8.90 -14.76
N LEU A 290 -13.82 8.92 -13.47
CA LEU A 290 -14.66 9.52 -12.45
C LEU A 290 -14.59 11.06 -12.43
N ALA A 291 -13.66 11.64 -13.20
CA ALA A 291 -13.35 13.07 -13.20
C ALA A 291 -12.97 13.59 -11.80
N LEU A 292 -12.24 12.77 -11.02
CA LEU A 292 -11.61 13.20 -9.79
C LEU A 292 -10.32 13.98 -10.12
N ALA A 293 -9.99 15.00 -9.32
CA ALA A 293 -8.80 15.82 -9.54
C ALA A 293 -7.50 14.98 -9.41
N PRO A 294 -6.41 15.30 -10.14
CA PRO A 294 -5.14 14.58 -10.01
C PRO A 294 -4.51 14.70 -8.61
N VAL A 295 -3.79 13.65 -8.18
CA VAL A 295 -3.17 13.51 -6.83
C VAL A 295 -2.26 14.68 -6.46
N GLU A 296 -1.48 15.21 -7.41
CA GLU A 296 -0.62 16.39 -7.16
C GLU A 296 -1.43 17.66 -6.81
N ALA A 297 -2.67 17.76 -7.27
CA ALA A 297 -3.59 18.81 -6.86
C ALA A 297 -4.28 18.47 -5.53
N THR A 298 -4.49 17.17 -5.23
CA THR A 298 -5.23 16.71 -4.04
C THR A 298 -4.39 16.58 -2.78
N GLU A 299 -3.12 16.15 -2.84
CA GLU A 299 -2.19 16.29 -1.69
C GLU A 299 -2.07 17.77 -1.29
N LYS A 300 -2.10 18.64 -2.29
CA LYS A 300 -2.06 20.09 -2.13
C LYS A 300 -3.42 20.73 -1.87
N GLN A 301 -4.52 19.98 -1.79
CA GLN A 301 -5.86 20.52 -1.48
C GLN A 301 -6.47 19.90 -0.23
N LEU A 302 -6.30 18.61 0.05
CA LEU A 302 -6.93 17.96 1.20
C LEU A 302 -6.19 18.25 2.52
N HIS A 303 -4.86 18.15 2.53
CA HIS A 303 -4.06 18.64 3.66
C HIS A 303 -4.09 20.17 3.72
N THR A 304 -4.05 20.83 2.56
CA THR A 304 -4.03 22.29 2.47
C THR A 304 -5.34 22.92 2.94
N GLU A 305 -6.54 22.39 2.68
CA GLU A 305 -7.78 23.04 3.16
C GLU A 305 -7.95 22.95 4.70
N LEU A 306 -7.54 21.85 5.33
CA LEU A 306 -7.53 21.69 6.79
C LEU A 306 -6.31 22.36 7.48
N ASP A 307 -5.22 22.62 6.73
CA ASP A 307 -4.00 23.28 7.22
C ASP A 307 -3.72 24.69 6.65
N THR A 308 -4.59 25.32 5.85
CA THR A 308 -4.33 26.68 5.31
C THR A 308 -4.95 27.81 6.08
N THR A 309 -5.74 27.54 7.12
CA THR A 309 -6.25 28.62 7.97
C THR A 309 -5.05 29.36 8.59
N PRO A 310 -4.79 30.63 8.23
CA PRO A 310 -3.61 31.32 8.71
C PRO A 310 -3.72 31.54 10.22
N ILE A 311 -2.78 31.00 10.98
CA ILE A 311 -2.61 31.34 12.39
C ILE A 311 -1.65 32.54 12.42
N ALA A 312 -2.09 33.64 13.02
CA ALA A 312 -1.22 34.81 13.16
C ALA A 312 0.01 34.44 14.01
N PRO A 313 1.25 34.68 13.53
CA PRO A 313 2.45 34.52 14.36
C PRO A 313 2.30 35.32 15.66
N GLY A 314 2.59 34.68 16.79
CA GLY A 314 2.40 35.27 18.12
C GLY A 314 1.05 34.97 18.79
N ALA A 315 0.11 34.30 18.11
CA ALA A 315 -1.13 33.82 18.73
C ALA A 315 -0.81 32.79 19.83
N GLY A 316 -1.40 32.94 21.02
CA GLY A 316 -1.25 31.97 22.11
C GLY A 316 -2.34 30.89 22.08
N VAL A 317 -2.08 29.75 22.70
CA VAL A 317 -3.00 28.58 22.82
C VAL A 317 -4.23 28.81 23.70
N GLY A 318 -4.46 30.04 24.16
CA GLY A 318 -5.53 30.37 25.10
C GLY A 318 -5.40 29.65 26.45
N ARG A 319 -6.45 29.73 27.27
CA ARG A 319 -6.53 28.98 28.52
C ARG A 319 -7.18 27.63 28.26
N PHE A 320 -6.50 26.57 28.64
CA PHE A 320 -7.05 25.22 28.63
C PHE A 320 -6.68 24.51 29.94
N MET A 321 -7.35 23.38 30.16
CA MET A 321 -7.11 22.49 31.27
C MET A 321 -7.40 21.08 30.78
N LEU A 322 -6.34 20.28 30.64
CA LEU A 322 -6.37 18.90 30.16
C LEU A 322 -5.69 18.00 31.20
N THR A 323 -5.80 16.70 30.99
CA THR A 323 -5.18 15.68 31.85
C THR A 323 -4.09 14.99 31.06
N ASP A 324 -2.90 14.87 31.63
CA ASP A 324 -1.83 14.09 31.01
C ASP A 324 -2.06 12.58 31.16
N HIS A 325 -1.30 11.81 30.42
CA HIS A 325 -1.30 10.34 30.44
C HIS A 325 -0.85 9.72 31.78
N LEU A 326 -0.34 10.53 32.74
CA LEU A 326 -0.01 10.12 34.11
C LEU A 326 -1.13 10.50 35.11
N GLY A 327 -2.18 11.17 34.66
CA GLY A 327 -3.29 11.65 35.50
C GLY A 327 -3.06 13.03 36.11
N GLY A 328 -1.99 13.73 35.73
CA GLY A 328 -1.70 15.10 36.14
C GLY A 328 -2.54 16.13 35.39
N LEU A 329 -2.80 17.27 36.04
CA LEU A 329 -3.48 18.41 35.41
C LEU A 329 -2.48 19.25 34.62
N VAL A 330 -2.79 19.55 33.36
CA VAL A 330 -1.95 20.38 32.49
C VAL A 330 -2.73 21.58 31.99
N THR A 331 -2.11 22.75 32.07
CA THR A 331 -2.64 24.04 31.66
C THR A 331 -1.70 24.73 30.69
N ASN A 332 -2.13 25.88 30.17
CA ASN A 332 -1.29 26.71 29.30
C ASN A 332 -0.02 27.26 30.01
N GLN A 333 0.04 27.26 31.35
CA GLN A 333 1.23 27.69 32.09
C GLN A 333 2.33 26.63 32.05
N ASP A 334 1.95 25.35 31.99
CA ASP A 334 2.86 24.21 31.94
C ASP A 334 3.57 24.08 30.58
N MET A 335 3.03 24.75 29.55
CA MET A 335 3.64 24.87 28.22
C MET A 335 4.66 26.02 28.09
N GLN A 336 5.09 26.63 29.21
CA GLN A 336 6.08 27.72 29.20
C GLN A 336 7.49 27.20 29.51
N GLY A 337 8.51 27.98 29.13
CA GLY A 337 9.91 27.74 29.47
C GLY A 337 10.73 26.91 28.48
N LYS A 338 10.08 26.14 27.60
CA LYS A 338 10.70 25.35 26.52
C LYS A 338 10.06 25.66 25.16
N LEU A 339 10.72 25.34 24.06
CA LEU A 339 10.00 25.24 22.77
C LEU A 339 8.98 24.12 22.88
N GLN A 340 7.76 24.35 22.40
CA GLN A 340 6.70 23.34 22.45
C GLN A 340 6.43 22.83 21.03
N ILE A 341 6.32 21.52 20.86
CA ILE A 341 5.83 20.91 19.62
C ILE A 341 4.53 20.20 19.94
N LEU A 342 3.42 20.70 19.40
CA LEU A 342 2.09 20.14 19.61
C LEU A 342 1.70 19.33 18.38
N TYR A 343 1.16 18.13 18.61
CA TYR A 343 0.58 17.28 17.58
C TYR A 343 -0.80 16.81 18.02
N PHE A 344 -1.81 17.08 17.20
CA PHE A 344 -3.19 16.62 17.45
C PHE A 344 -3.40 15.31 16.70
N GLY A 345 -3.90 14.28 17.38
CA GLY A 345 -4.08 12.95 16.79
C GLY A 345 -4.92 12.03 17.65
N TYR A 346 -4.92 10.74 17.36
CA TYR A 346 -5.60 9.74 18.19
C TYR A 346 -4.89 8.39 18.13
N THR A 347 -4.98 7.58 19.18
CA THR A 347 -4.12 6.39 19.34
C THR A 347 -4.49 5.23 18.40
N PHE A 348 -5.72 5.23 17.90
CA PHE A 348 -6.23 4.25 16.92
C PHE A 348 -5.97 4.66 15.47
N CYS A 349 -5.24 5.76 15.24
CA CYS A 349 -4.87 6.18 13.89
C CYS A 349 -3.90 5.16 13.26
N PRO A 350 -4.24 4.54 12.11
CA PRO A 350 -3.52 3.39 11.60
C PRO A 350 -2.13 3.70 11.02
N ASP A 351 -1.87 4.96 10.62
CA ASP A 351 -0.63 5.32 9.91
C ASP A 351 -0.12 6.76 10.15
N ILE A 352 -0.99 7.77 9.98
CA ILE A 352 -0.55 9.18 10.01
C ILE A 352 0.07 9.58 11.35
N CYS A 353 -0.61 9.28 12.46
CA CYS A 353 -0.11 9.58 13.80
C CYS A 353 1.19 8.82 14.14
N PRO A 354 1.27 7.48 13.99
CA PRO A 354 2.50 6.76 14.33
C PRO A 354 3.68 7.20 13.45
N THR A 355 3.46 7.52 12.17
CA THR A 355 4.51 8.01 11.28
C THR A 355 5.02 9.40 11.70
N SER A 356 4.12 10.36 11.97
CA SER A 356 4.50 11.71 12.44
C SER A 356 5.25 11.68 13.77
N LEU A 357 4.81 10.82 14.70
CA LEU A 357 5.47 10.68 16.01
C LEU A 357 6.82 9.97 15.91
N ALA A 358 6.98 9.00 14.99
CA ALA A 358 8.28 8.40 14.71
C ALA A 358 9.27 9.42 14.14
N VAL A 359 8.81 10.27 13.21
CA VAL A 359 9.61 11.40 12.69
C VAL A 359 10.03 12.34 13.82
N LEU A 360 9.09 12.74 14.68
CA LEU A 360 9.38 13.62 15.81
C LEU A 360 10.38 12.98 16.78
N GLY A 361 10.19 11.71 17.15
CA GLY A 361 11.10 10.97 18.02
C GLY A 361 12.51 10.88 17.44
N GLN A 362 12.63 10.54 16.16
CA GLN A 362 13.93 10.49 15.47
C GLN A 362 14.60 11.87 15.42
N THR A 363 13.85 12.93 15.13
CA THR A 363 14.38 14.30 15.16
C THR A 363 14.88 14.69 16.55
N LEU A 364 14.15 14.35 17.62
CA LEU A 364 14.58 14.62 18.99
C LEU A 364 15.85 13.85 19.34
N GLN A 365 16.01 12.61 18.86
CA GLN A 365 17.26 11.87 19.00
C GLN A 365 18.43 12.54 18.27
N MET A 366 18.19 13.03 17.05
CA MET A 366 19.21 13.75 16.26
C MET A 366 19.66 15.05 16.92
N LEU A 367 18.78 15.73 17.67
CA LEU A 367 19.10 16.96 18.40
C LEU A 367 20.01 16.72 19.62
N GLY A 368 20.14 15.49 20.11
CA GLY A 368 20.95 15.16 21.29
C GLY A 368 20.51 15.97 22.51
N ASP A 369 21.47 16.55 23.24
CA ASP A 369 21.23 17.35 24.46
C ASP A 369 20.29 18.56 24.22
N LYS A 370 20.24 19.08 22.98
CA LYS A 370 19.34 20.21 22.67
C LYS A 370 17.86 19.81 22.71
N ALA A 371 17.55 18.51 22.63
CA ALA A 371 16.18 18.01 22.76
C ALA A 371 15.56 18.35 24.12
N ASP A 372 16.36 18.55 25.17
CA ASP A 372 15.87 18.91 26.50
C ASP A 372 15.25 20.32 26.56
N LEU A 373 15.53 21.16 25.56
CA LEU A 373 14.92 22.48 25.37
C LEU A 373 13.57 22.42 24.65
N ILE A 374 13.13 21.22 24.24
CA ILE A 374 11.86 20.99 23.54
C ILE A 374 10.95 20.11 24.40
N GLN A 375 9.69 20.51 24.51
CA GLN A 375 8.63 19.69 25.09
C GLN A 375 7.63 19.27 24.00
N PRO A 376 7.64 17.99 23.58
CA PRO A 376 6.66 17.46 22.66
C PRO A 376 5.36 17.05 23.37
N TRP A 377 4.22 17.37 22.76
CA TRP A 377 2.88 17.07 23.25
C TRP A 377 2.05 16.36 22.19
N PHE A 378 1.42 15.25 22.58
CA PHE A 378 0.39 14.60 21.78
C PHE A 378 -0.98 14.89 22.41
N ILE A 379 -1.85 15.59 21.69
CA ILE A 379 -3.18 15.98 22.18
C ILE A 379 -4.21 15.12 21.45
N THR A 380 -4.98 14.31 22.18
CA THR A 380 -6.01 13.50 21.53
C THR A 380 -7.16 14.35 20.97
N VAL A 381 -7.66 13.99 19.79
CA VAL A 381 -8.94 14.46 19.25
C VAL A 381 -10.09 13.49 19.51
N ASP A 382 -9.80 12.34 20.13
CA ASP A 382 -10.74 11.24 20.39
C ASP A 382 -10.72 10.78 21.87
N PRO A 383 -11.14 11.64 22.80
CA PRO A 383 -11.07 11.34 24.23
C PRO A 383 -11.99 10.18 24.67
N GLU A 384 -12.90 9.72 23.81
CA GLU A 384 -13.78 8.56 24.07
C GLU A 384 -12.97 7.25 24.10
N ARG A 385 -11.95 7.13 23.24
CA ARG A 385 -11.08 5.95 23.14
C ARG A 385 -9.70 6.18 23.77
N ASP A 386 -9.23 7.42 23.76
CA ASP A 386 -7.91 7.81 24.25
C ASP A 386 -7.94 8.26 25.72
N ASN A 387 -8.20 7.30 26.60
CA ASN A 387 -8.05 7.51 28.04
C ASN A 387 -6.57 7.55 28.46
N THR A 388 -6.29 7.96 29.70
CA THR A 388 -4.91 8.13 30.22
C THR A 388 -4.07 6.86 30.13
N GLU A 389 -4.66 5.67 30.32
CA GLU A 389 -3.94 4.40 30.25
C GLU A 389 -3.50 4.08 28.81
N VAL A 390 -4.42 4.22 27.84
CA VAL A 390 -4.14 4.01 26.42
C VAL A 390 -3.08 5.02 25.95
N MET A 391 -3.31 6.29 26.29
CA MET A 391 -2.40 7.39 25.99
C MET A 391 -0.98 7.13 26.50
N ARG A 392 -0.82 6.64 27.74
CA ARG A 392 0.49 6.34 28.33
C ARG A 392 1.24 5.27 27.55
N LYS A 393 0.56 4.18 27.19
CA LYS A 393 1.19 3.11 26.38
C LYS A 393 1.63 3.63 25.02
N TYR A 394 0.82 4.49 24.41
CA TYR A 394 1.06 5.01 23.08
C TYR A 394 2.23 5.99 23.03
N VAL A 395 2.24 7.05 23.86
CA VAL A 395 3.26 8.11 23.75
C VAL A 395 4.65 7.64 24.19
N THR A 396 4.74 6.79 25.21
CA THR A 396 6.02 6.26 25.71
C THR A 396 6.72 5.36 24.70
N TYR A 397 5.99 4.80 23.73
CA TYR A 397 6.60 4.02 22.63
C TYR A 397 7.48 4.88 21.72
N PHE A 398 7.12 6.14 21.49
CA PHE A 398 7.80 7.01 20.52
C PHE A 398 8.98 7.77 21.11
N ASP A 399 8.78 8.42 22.27
CA ASP A 399 9.85 9.13 22.96
C ASP A 399 9.48 9.35 24.44
N PRO A 400 10.40 9.16 25.40
CA PRO A 400 10.11 9.36 26.82
C PRO A 400 9.77 10.80 27.19
N ARG A 401 10.13 11.80 26.36
CA ARG A 401 9.77 13.21 26.56
C ARG A 401 8.35 13.53 26.08
N LEU A 402 7.72 12.65 25.30
CA LEU A 402 6.40 12.87 24.72
C LEU A 402 5.29 12.76 25.76
N VAL A 403 4.59 13.88 25.99
CA VAL A 403 3.48 13.92 26.94
C VAL A 403 2.15 13.86 26.19
N GLY A 404 1.42 12.77 26.42
CA GLY A 404 0.04 12.63 25.96
C GLY A 404 -0.95 13.41 26.81
N LEU A 405 -1.88 14.13 26.18
CA LEU A 405 -2.96 14.90 26.81
C LEU A 405 -4.32 14.41 26.32
N THR A 406 -5.25 14.24 27.26
CA THR A 406 -6.67 13.92 27.05
C THR A 406 -7.54 14.75 27.99
N GLY A 407 -8.86 14.66 27.87
CA GLY A 407 -9.77 15.39 28.77
C GLY A 407 -11.15 15.63 28.18
N PRO A 408 -11.94 16.53 28.80
CA PRO A 408 -13.26 16.86 28.30
C PRO A 408 -13.19 17.39 26.86
N LYS A 409 -14.02 16.85 25.96
CA LYS A 409 -14.05 17.24 24.54
C LYS A 409 -14.11 18.75 24.34
N ALA A 410 -14.91 19.46 25.13
CA ALA A 410 -15.03 20.92 25.04
C ALA A 410 -13.73 21.69 25.37
N MET A 411 -12.78 21.09 26.09
CA MET A 411 -11.46 21.68 26.34
C MET A 411 -10.47 21.35 25.21
N ILE A 412 -10.56 20.15 24.63
CA ILE A 412 -9.83 19.76 23.42
C ILE A 412 -10.26 20.66 22.25
N ASP A 413 -11.57 20.85 22.05
CA ASP A 413 -12.15 21.73 21.01
C ASP A 413 -11.58 23.14 21.09
N ARG A 414 -11.53 23.74 22.29
CA ARG A 414 -10.97 25.09 22.47
C ARG A 414 -9.49 25.17 22.11
N LEU A 415 -8.71 24.17 22.51
CA LEU A 415 -7.28 24.15 22.22
C LEU A 415 -7.04 23.94 20.73
N ALA A 416 -7.77 23.02 20.10
CA ALA A 416 -7.77 22.78 18.66
C ALA A 416 -8.13 24.06 17.88
N ASP A 417 -9.23 24.73 18.24
CA ASP A 417 -9.66 25.97 17.60
C ASP A 417 -8.63 27.11 17.74
N SER A 418 -7.92 27.20 18.87
CA SER A 418 -6.88 28.23 19.08
C SER A 418 -5.71 28.14 18.09
N LEU A 419 -5.48 26.95 17.54
CA LEU A 419 -4.47 26.64 16.54
C LEU A 419 -5.08 26.30 15.18
N SER A 420 -6.36 26.64 14.97
CA SER A 420 -7.11 26.34 13.75
C SER A 420 -7.06 24.87 13.32
N VAL A 421 -6.91 23.95 14.28
CA VAL A 421 -6.95 22.51 14.05
C VAL A 421 -8.39 22.11 13.78
N LYS A 422 -8.60 21.36 12.71
CA LYS A 422 -9.91 20.82 12.36
C LYS A 422 -9.88 19.31 12.47
N TYR A 423 -10.97 18.76 12.99
CA TYR A 423 -11.14 17.33 13.09
C TYR A 423 -12.62 16.96 13.08
N GLU A 424 -12.93 15.79 12.55
CA GLU A 424 -14.29 15.27 12.40
C GLU A 424 -14.32 13.77 12.66
N LYS A 425 -15.34 13.32 13.41
CA LYS A 425 -15.61 11.90 13.61
C LYS A 425 -16.33 11.37 12.38
N VAL A 426 -15.70 10.46 11.65
CA VAL A 426 -16.25 9.88 10.43
C VAL A 426 -16.78 8.49 10.75
N LEU A 427 -18.10 8.35 10.72
CA LEU A 427 -18.78 7.06 10.83
C LEU A 427 -18.84 6.40 9.45
N GLU A 428 -18.38 5.16 9.35
CA GLU A 428 -18.50 4.37 8.12
C GLU A 428 -19.93 3.82 7.98
N GLU A 429 -20.59 4.13 6.86
CA GLU A 429 -21.97 3.72 6.60
C GLU A 429 -22.07 2.19 6.50
N GLY A 430 -22.85 1.56 7.39
CA GLY A 430 -22.99 0.10 7.47
C GLY A 430 -22.05 -0.61 8.44
N LYS A 431 -21.24 0.13 9.21
CA LYS A 431 -20.46 -0.38 10.34
C LYS A 431 -21.13 -0.03 11.69
N PRO A 432 -20.89 -0.80 12.76
CA PRO A 432 -21.31 -0.41 14.10
C PRO A 432 -20.61 0.89 14.53
N ASP A 433 -21.29 1.71 15.34
CA ASP A 433 -20.86 3.06 15.73
C ASP A 433 -19.48 3.14 16.43
N ASP A 434 -18.93 2.01 16.88
CA ASP A 434 -17.61 1.90 17.52
C ASP A 434 -16.44 1.74 16.51
N MET A 435 -16.73 1.42 15.24
CA MET A 435 -15.76 1.35 14.13
C MET A 435 -15.74 2.67 13.35
N TYR A 436 -15.19 3.71 13.96
CA TYR A 436 -15.01 5.03 13.34
C TYR A 436 -13.55 5.46 13.29
N VAL A 437 -13.25 6.34 12.33
CA VAL A 437 -11.97 7.04 12.24
C VAL A 437 -12.18 8.52 12.53
N MET A 438 -11.12 9.20 12.96
CA MET A 438 -11.11 10.65 13.06
C MET A 438 -10.37 11.21 11.86
N ASP A 439 -11.04 12.04 11.08
CA ASP A 439 -10.37 12.95 10.15
C ASP A 439 -9.80 14.12 10.95
N HIS A 440 -8.52 14.50 10.77
CA HIS A 440 -7.93 15.59 11.52
C HIS A 440 -6.72 16.23 10.81
N SER A 441 -6.46 17.51 11.10
CA SER A 441 -5.21 18.18 10.71
C SER A 441 -4.01 17.42 11.28
N ALA A 442 -3.02 17.12 10.44
CA ALA A 442 -1.89 16.26 10.78
C ALA A 442 -0.54 17.01 10.87
N SER A 443 -0.58 18.31 11.14
CA SER A 443 0.62 19.15 11.27
C SER A 443 1.24 19.10 12.67
N LEU A 444 2.56 19.31 12.74
CA LEU A 444 3.30 19.61 13.97
C LEU A 444 3.33 21.12 14.19
N TYR A 445 2.79 21.61 15.30
CA TYR A 445 2.71 23.04 15.61
C TYR A 445 3.85 23.43 16.54
N LEU A 446 4.67 24.40 16.14
CA LEU A 446 5.80 24.89 16.92
C LEU A 446 5.42 26.18 17.65
N LEU A 447 5.62 26.20 18.96
CA LEU A 447 5.39 27.35 19.82
C LEU A 447 6.67 27.75 20.56
N ASP A 448 6.80 29.03 20.87
CA ASP A 448 7.89 29.57 21.65
C ASP A 448 7.78 29.24 23.16
N ALA A 449 8.81 29.62 23.93
CA ALA A 449 8.85 29.43 25.38
C ALA A 449 7.78 30.22 26.17
N GLN A 450 7.00 31.06 25.51
CA GLN A 450 5.85 31.76 26.10
C GLN A 450 4.51 31.11 25.65
N GLY A 451 4.54 30.02 24.89
CA GLY A 451 3.36 29.35 24.37
C GLY A 451 2.71 30.07 23.18
N ARG A 452 3.48 30.88 22.44
CA ARG A 452 3.00 31.59 21.24
C ARG A 452 3.39 30.82 19.98
N TYR A 453 2.43 30.70 19.07
CA TYR A 453 2.61 30.06 17.77
C TYR A 453 3.71 30.74 16.95
N ILE A 454 4.66 29.92 16.47
CA ILE A 454 5.75 30.32 15.56
C ILE A 454 5.39 29.91 14.13
N THR A 455 5.24 28.59 13.92
CA THR A 455 5.04 27.98 12.61
C THR A 455 4.46 26.58 12.78
N LYS A 456 4.18 25.91 11.67
CA LYS A 456 3.85 24.49 11.65
C LYS A 456 4.58 23.75 10.55
N PHE A 457 4.77 22.46 10.76
CA PHE A 457 5.37 21.55 9.81
C PHE A 457 4.32 20.54 9.38
N LEU A 458 4.11 20.43 8.08
CA LEU A 458 3.13 19.50 7.52
C LEU A 458 3.58 18.05 7.77
N HIS A 459 2.60 17.15 7.82
CA HIS A 459 2.85 15.71 7.75
C HIS A 459 3.74 15.36 6.54
N GLY A 460 4.58 14.34 6.68
CA GLY A 460 5.54 13.91 5.66
C GLY A 460 6.86 14.70 5.64
N ILE A 461 7.06 15.68 6.54
CA ILE A 461 8.38 16.28 6.75
C ILE A 461 9.39 15.20 7.18
N SER A 462 10.58 15.17 6.58
CA SER A 462 11.61 14.21 6.96
C SER A 462 12.26 14.59 8.31
N PRO A 463 12.81 13.61 9.05
CA PRO A 463 13.51 13.88 10.32
C PRO A 463 14.66 14.89 10.17
N GLU A 464 15.42 14.83 9.07
CA GLU A 464 16.54 15.72 8.79
C GLU A 464 16.07 17.16 8.53
N LYS A 465 14.96 17.31 7.80
CA LYS A 465 14.38 18.61 7.51
C LYS A 465 13.77 19.23 8.76
N LEU A 466 13.01 18.46 9.54
CA LEU A 466 12.45 18.94 10.81
C LEU A 466 13.57 19.32 11.79
N HIS A 467 14.62 18.50 11.89
CA HIS A 467 15.83 18.79 12.67
C HIS A 467 16.46 20.14 12.25
N ALA A 468 16.70 20.34 10.95
CA ALA A 468 17.29 21.57 10.45
C ALA A 468 16.42 22.80 10.71
N GLU A 469 15.09 22.67 10.65
CA GLU A 469 14.16 23.76 10.98
C GLU A 469 14.18 24.08 12.48
N LEU A 470 14.15 23.07 13.36
CA LEU A 470 14.17 23.27 14.81
C LEU A 470 15.45 23.94 15.29
N LEU A 471 16.60 23.63 14.69
CA LEU A 471 17.88 24.28 15.03
C LEU A 471 17.87 25.80 14.83
N LYS A 472 16.98 26.36 13.99
CA LYS A 472 16.86 27.81 13.79
C LYS A 472 16.27 28.53 15.01
N TYR A 473 15.58 27.80 15.88
CA TYR A 473 14.87 28.33 17.06
C TYR A 473 15.54 27.96 18.38
N LEU A 474 16.53 27.07 18.33
CA LEU A 474 17.31 26.62 19.48
C LEU A 474 18.59 27.47 19.61
N PRO A 475 19.08 27.71 20.85
CA PRO A 475 20.30 28.47 21.10
C PRO A 475 21.58 27.78 20.64
#